data_AF-A0A2D9RX45-F1
#
_entry.id   AF-A0A2D9RX45-F1
#
_cell.length_a   1.000
_cell.length_b   1.000
_cell.length_c   1.000
_cell.angle_alpha   90.00
_cell.angle_beta   90.00
_cell.angle_gamma   90.00
#
_symmetry.space_group_name_H-M   'P 1'
#
loop_
_entity.id
_entity.type
_entity.pdbx_description
1 polymer ?
#
loop_
_entity_poly.entity_id
_entity_poly.type
_entity_poly.pdbx_seq_one_letter_code
_entity_poly.pdbx_strand_id
1 'polypeptide(L)'
;MMRFTDIKREAGFVFGHRQIKLTLLVVFLLSAASLWSGHVEMQEQQATIERLLEKDQIEREAVITHQSNYGMVAYYAFHLTYAPPSPLAFSAVGERDVFPWKHRIRMLALEGQIYESDTDNPE
;
A
#
# COMPACT_ATOMS: atom_id res chain seq x y z
N MET A 1 -30.52 21.68 28.25
CA MET A 1 -30.38 21.55 26.78
C MET A 1 -29.71 22.80 26.26
N MET A 2 -28.46 22.70 25.76
CA MET A 2 -27.80 23.81 25.08
C MET A 2 -28.59 24.19 23.83
N ARG A 3 -28.91 25.47 23.66
CA ARG A 3 -29.58 25.96 22.45
C ARG A 3 -28.55 26.21 21.36
N PHE A 4 -28.92 26.01 20.09
CA PHE A 4 -28.06 26.29 18.93
C PHE A 4 -27.47 27.72 18.92
N THR A 5 -28.16 28.68 19.53
CA THR A 5 -27.69 30.06 19.69
C THR A 5 -26.50 30.19 20.63
N ASP A 6 -26.43 29.36 21.67
CA ASP A 6 -25.32 29.36 22.62
C ASP A 6 -24.06 28.79 21.97
N ILE A 7 -24.20 27.69 21.22
CA ILE A 7 -23.10 27.08 20.44
C ILE A 7 -22.53 28.07 19.40
N LYS A 8 -23.39 28.78 18.66
CA LYS A 8 -22.94 29.79 17.69
C LYS A 8 -22.17 30.93 18.34
N ARG A 9 -22.61 31.40 19.52
CA ARG A 9 -21.95 32.47 20.26
C ARG A 9 -20.58 32.03 20.77
N GLU A 10 -20.50 30.83 21.36
CA GLU A 10 -19.24 30.27 21.85
C GLU A 10 -18.25 29.98 20.73
N ALA A 11 -18.72 29.41 19.61
CA ALA A 11 -17.88 29.24 18.42
C ALA A 11 -17.34 30.59 17.91
N GLY A 12 -18.20 31.61 17.80
CA GLY A 12 -17.79 32.96 17.42
C GLY A 12 -16.72 33.55 18.35
N PHE A 13 -16.84 33.30 19.66
CA PHE A 13 -15.84 33.72 20.65
C PHE A 13 -14.50 33.00 20.44
N VAL A 14 -14.52 31.68 20.31
CA VAL A 14 -13.36 30.81 20.04
C VAL A 14 -12.63 31.24 18.75
N PHE A 15 -13.37 31.41 17.64
CA PHE A 15 -12.81 31.87 16.38
C PHE A 15 -12.37 33.34 16.40
N GLY A 16 -12.75 34.14 17.41
CA GLY A 16 -12.28 35.51 17.58
C GLY A 16 -10.80 35.60 17.99
N HIS A 17 -10.28 34.59 18.69
CA HIS A 17 -8.91 34.60 19.19
C HIS A 17 -7.88 34.32 18.08
N ARG A 18 -6.88 35.20 17.95
CA ARG A 18 -5.79 35.07 16.97
C ARG A 18 -5.01 33.76 17.12
N GLN A 19 -4.82 33.28 18.35
CA GLN A 19 -4.11 32.03 18.64
C GLN A 19 -4.82 30.83 18.00
N ILE A 20 -6.15 30.73 18.15
CA ILE A 20 -6.95 29.64 17.59
C ILE A 20 -6.89 29.66 16.06
N LYS A 21 -6.97 30.83 15.44
CA LYS A 21 -6.80 30.96 13.98
C LYS A 21 -5.43 30.48 13.52
N LEU A 22 -4.36 30.84 14.24
CA LEU A 22 -3.00 30.38 13.93
C LEU A 22 -2.87 28.87 14.09
N THR A 23 -3.39 28.30 15.18
CA THR A 23 -3.38 26.85 15.40
C THR A 23 -4.14 26.12 14.29
N LEU A 24 -5.34 26.58 13.93
CA LEU A 24 -6.11 25.99 12.84
C LEU A 24 -5.40 26.09 11.49
N LEU A 25 -4.74 27.22 11.21
CA LEU A 25 -3.94 27.38 10.00
C LEU A 25 -2.76 26.41 9.98
N VAL A 26 -2.06 26.23 11.10
CA VAL A 26 -0.97 25.25 11.21
C VAL A 26 -1.50 23.82 11.01
N VAL A 27 -2.58 23.44 11.69
CA VAL A 27 -3.20 22.11 11.53
C VAL A 27 -3.66 21.89 10.09
N PHE A 28 -4.23 22.91 9.45
CA PHE A 28 -4.65 22.83 8.06
C PHE A 28 -3.46 22.60 7.13
N LEU A 29 -2.36 23.35 7.30
CA LEU A 29 -1.15 23.18 6.50
C LEU A 29 -0.50 21.82 6.71
N LEU A 30 -0.42 21.34 7.96
CA LEU A 30 0.12 20.02 8.27
C LEU A 30 -0.75 18.90 7.67
N SER A 31 -2.07 19.04 7.76
CA SER A 31 -3.01 18.10 7.13
C SER A 31 -2.85 18.06 5.62
N ALA A 32 -2.75 19.24 4.98
CA ALA A 32 -2.54 19.34 3.54
C ALA A 32 -1.21 18.71 3.11
N ALA A 33 -0.13 18.98 3.86
CA ALA A 33 1.18 18.38 3.60
C ALA A 33 1.15 16.84 3.78
N SER A 34 0.45 16.34 4.79
CA SER A 34 0.28 14.90 5.02
C SER A 34 -0.46 14.22 3.85
N LEU A 35 -1.57 14.80 3.38
CA LEU A 35 -2.33 14.25 2.25
C LEU A 35 -1.53 14.32 0.95
N TRP A 36 -0.77 15.41 0.75
CA TRP A 36 0.12 15.55 -0.40
C TRP A 36 1.20 14.46 -0.41
N SER A 37 1.89 14.26 0.72
CA SER A 37 2.91 13.23 0.86
C SER A 37 2.33 11.84 0.57
N GLY A 38 1.16 11.53 1.12
CA GLY A 38 0.50 10.25 0.84
C GLY A 38 0.10 10.09 -0.62
N HIS A 39 -0.28 11.17 -1.30
CA HIS A 39 -0.63 11.12 -2.73
C HIS A 39 0.59 10.81 -3.60
N VAL A 40 1.72 11.45 -3.33
CA VAL A 40 2.99 11.20 -4.04
C VAL A 40 3.44 9.76 -3.84
N GLU A 41 3.39 9.24 -2.62
CA GLU A 41 3.73 7.85 -2.31
C GLU A 41 2.85 6.86 -3.11
N MET A 42 1.54 7.10 -3.20
CA MET A 42 0.66 6.23 -3.99
C MET A 42 0.99 6.23 -5.49
N GLN A 43 1.38 7.39 -6.03
CA GLN A 43 1.84 7.49 -7.42
C GLN A 43 3.13 6.71 -7.64
N GLU A 44 4.08 6.80 -6.71
CA GLU A 44 5.34 6.05 -6.79
C GLU A 44 5.12 4.53 -6.67
N GLN A 45 4.23 4.09 -5.79
CA GLN A 45 3.84 2.68 -5.69
C GLN A 45 3.22 2.18 -7.00
N GLN A 46 2.31 2.96 -7.59
CA GLN A 46 1.68 2.62 -8.86
C GLN A 46 2.70 2.53 -10.01
N ALA A 47 3.58 3.52 -10.14
CA ALA A 47 4.67 3.49 -11.14
C ALA A 47 5.64 2.32 -10.91
N THR A 48 5.82 1.89 -9.66
CA THR A 48 6.63 0.72 -9.34
C THR A 48 5.94 -0.58 -9.77
N ILE A 49 4.63 -0.70 -9.57
CA ILE A 49 3.85 -1.85 -10.04
C ILE A 49 3.95 -1.98 -11.56
N GLU A 50 3.77 -0.87 -12.29
CA GLU A 50 3.85 -0.86 -13.75
C GLU A 50 5.22 -1.31 -14.27
N ARG A 51 6.30 -0.81 -13.67
CA ARG A 51 7.67 -1.25 -14.00
C ARG A 51 7.91 -2.73 -13.66
N LEU A 52 7.31 -3.24 -12.59
CA LEU A 52 7.45 -4.64 -12.21
C LEU A 52 6.67 -5.56 -13.16
N LEU A 53 5.49 -5.14 -13.63
CA LEU A 53 4.71 -5.86 -14.62
C LEU A 53 5.46 -6.01 -15.95
N GLU A 54 6.09 -4.94 -16.41
CA GLU A 54 6.92 -4.97 -17.63
C GLU A 54 8.07 -5.98 -17.48
N LYS A 55 8.78 -5.95 -16.35
CA LYS A 55 9.88 -6.88 -16.07
C LYS A 55 9.42 -8.33 -15.92
N ASP A 56 8.30 -8.56 -15.24
CA ASP A 56 7.70 -9.90 -15.07
C ASP A 56 7.38 -10.52 -16.44
N GLN A 57 6.86 -9.71 -17.38
CA GLN A 57 6.58 -10.17 -18.74
C GLN A 57 7.86 -10.62 -19.47
N ILE A 58 8.91 -9.80 -19.45
CA ILE A 58 10.20 -10.11 -20.09
C ILE A 58 10.80 -11.40 -19.50
N GLU A 59 10.78 -11.53 -18.17
CA GLU A 59 11.29 -12.72 -17.49
C GLU A 59 10.48 -13.98 -17.85
N ARG A 60 9.14 -13.88 -17.89
CA ARG A 60 8.28 -15.00 -18.27
C ARG A 60 8.53 -15.45 -19.70
N GLU A 61 8.67 -14.52 -20.64
CA GLU A 61 8.99 -14.84 -22.04
C GLU A 61 10.33 -15.56 -22.18
N ALA A 62 11.33 -15.13 -21.40
CA ALA A 62 12.63 -15.82 -21.35
C ALA A 62 12.49 -17.27 -20.88
N VAL A 63 11.72 -17.53 -19.83
CA VAL A 63 11.47 -18.90 -19.33
C VAL A 63 10.67 -19.74 -20.34
N ILE A 64 9.62 -19.17 -20.94
CA ILE A 64 8.82 -19.85 -21.98
C ILE A 64 9.70 -20.25 -23.16
N THR A 65 10.65 -19.42 -23.56
CA THR A 65 11.54 -19.70 -24.69
C THR A 65 12.53 -20.83 -24.40
N HIS A 66 12.97 -20.97 -23.14
CA HIS A 66 13.95 -21.99 -22.73
C HIS A 66 13.32 -23.33 -22.34
N GLN A 67 12.01 -23.38 -22.10
CA GLN A 67 11.32 -24.57 -21.60
C GLN A 67 10.28 -25.08 -22.59
N SER A 68 10.28 -26.38 -22.85
CA SER A 68 9.41 -27.02 -23.84
C SER A 68 8.05 -27.49 -23.28
N ASN A 69 7.91 -27.57 -21.96
CA ASN A 69 6.70 -28.07 -21.29
C ASN A 69 6.08 -26.97 -20.41
N TYR A 70 4.77 -26.75 -20.57
CA TYR A 70 3.98 -25.81 -19.76
C TYR A 70 4.10 -26.03 -18.25
N GLY A 71 4.23 -27.29 -17.80
CA GLY A 71 4.48 -27.59 -16.39
C GLY A 71 5.82 -27.02 -15.90
N MET A 72 6.88 -27.17 -16.70
CA MET A 72 8.22 -26.65 -16.38
C MET A 72 8.28 -25.14 -16.48
N VAL A 73 7.54 -24.54 -17.41
CA VAL A 73 7.36 -23.09 -17.48
C VAL A 73 6.74 -22.58 -16.18
N ALA A 74 5.60 -23.15 -15.76
CA ALA A 74 4.95 -22.72 -14.51
C ALA A 74 5.82 -23.01 -13.27
N TYR A 75 6.61 -24.08 -13.31
CA TYR A 75 7.52 -24.45 -12.22
C TYR A 75 8.68 -23.46 -12.02
N TYR A 76 9.32 -23.03 -13.12
CA TYR A 76 10.49 -22.16 -13.08
C TYR A 76 10.18 -20.66 -13.23
N ALA A 77 9.03 -20.32 -13.80
CA ALA A 77 8.62 -18.94 -13.93
C ALA A 77 8.33 -18.33 -12.57
N PHE A 78 8.58 -17.04 -12.47
CA PHE A 78 8.09 -16.25 -11.37
C PHE A 78 6.70 -15.69 -11.69
N HIS A 79 5.88 -15.62 -10.65
CA HIS A 79 4.55 -15.06 -10.68
C HIS A 79 4.50 -13.86 -9.76
N LEU A 80 4.52 -12.66 -10.34
CA LEU A 80 4.25 -11.43 -9.63
C LEU A 80 2.79 -11.37 -9.18
N THR A 81 2.56 -11.17 -7.88
CA THR A 81 1.25 -10.84 -7.31
C THR A 81 1.35 -9.52 -6.57
N TYR A 82 0.34 -8.66 -6.67
CA TYR A 82 0.37 -7.32 -6.09
C TYR A 82 -1.02 -6.83 -5.70
N ALA A 83 -1.07 -5.91 -4.74
CA ALA A 83 -2.26 -5.22 -4.28
C ALA A 83 -2.17 -3.73 -4.65
N PRO A 84 -2.84 -3.29 -5.74
CA PRO A 84 -2.77 -1.90 -6.19
C PRO A 84 -3.36 -0.94 -5.14
N PRO A 85 -2.87 0.31 -5.07
CA PRO A 85 -3.42 1.31 -4.16
C PRO A 85 -4.87 1.62 -4.52
N SER A 86 -5.75 1.67 -3.52
CA SER A 86 -7.14 2.12 -3.73
C SER A 86 -7.18 3.65 -3.93
N PRO A 87 -8.28 4.20 -4.49
CA PRO A 87 -8.38 5.64 -4.73
C PRO A 87 -8.20 6.53 -3.49
N LEU A 88 -8.47 5.99 -2.29
CA LEU A 88 -8.33 6.69 -1.01
C LEU A 88 -7.12 6.23 -0.20
N ALA A 89 -6.24 5.38 -0.74
CA ALA A 89 -5.09 4.85 -0.01
C ALA A 89 -4.11 5.94 0.47
N PHE A 90 -4.09 7.10 -0.18
CA PHE A 90 -3.26 8.25 0.21
C PHE A 90 -3.59 8.83 1.59
N SER A 91 -4.80 8.60 2.11
CA SER A 91 -5.19 9.09 3.44
C SER A 91 -4.83 8.12 4.57
N ALA A 92 -4.48 6.87 4.25
CA ALA A 92 -4.21 5.79 5.19
C ALA A 92 -2.92 5.03 4.83
N VAL A 93 -1.83 5.77 4.63
CA VAL A 93 -0.54 5.21 4.17
C VAL A 93 0.04 4.19 5.16
N GLY A 94 -0.10 4.42 6.47
CA GLY A 94 0.58 3.63 7.51
C GLY A 94 0.27 2.14 7.49
N GLU A 95 -0.94 1.73 7.13
CA GLU A 95 -1.30 0.30 7.08
C GLU A 95 -0.65 -0.40 5.87
N ARG A 96 -0.54 0.29 4.73
CA ARG A 96 0.10 -0.25 3.52
C ARG A 96 1.62 -0.30 3.59
N ASP A 97 2.23 0.46 4.50
CA ASP A 97 3.68 0.43 4.72
C ASP A 97 4.11 -0.80 5.55
N VAL A 98 3.23 -1.25 6.46
CA VAL A 98 3.49 -2.41 7.31
C VAL A 98 3.26 -3.73 6.57
N PHE A 99 2.22 -3.82 5.73
CA PHE A 99 1.87 -5.05 5.03
C PHE A 99 2.53 -5.14 3.65
N PRO A 100 3.14 -6.29 3.29
CA PRO A 100 3.71 -6.46 1.96
C PRO A 100 2.60 -6.43 0.89
N TRP A 101 2.73 -5.54 -0.09
CA TRP A 101 1.75 -5.35 -1.15
C TRP A 101 2.21 -5.84 -2.53
N LYS A 102 3.43 -6.37 -2.63
CA LYS A 102 4.00 -7.01 -3.83
C LYS A 102 4.76 -8.27 -3.43
N HIS A 103 4.51 -9.36 -4.14
CA HIS A 103 5.16 -10.64 -3.91
C HIS A 103 5.57 -11.26 -5.23
N ARG A 104 6.69 -11.99 -5.18
CA ARG A 104 7.17 -12.77 -6.32
C ARG A 104 7.17 -14.23 -5.89
N ILE A 105 6.32 -15.03 -6.50
CA ILE A 105 6.07 -16.41 -6.09
C ILE A 105 6.60 -17.35 -7.17
N ARG A 106 7.16 -18.49 -6.78
CA ARG A 106 7.47 -19.62 -7.68
C ARG A 106 6.61 -20.80 -7.28
N MET A 107 6.12 -21.57 -8.24
CA MET A 107 5.42 -22.83 -7.93
C MET A 107 6.32 -23.79 -7.16
N LEU A 108 7.63 -23.88 -7.50
CA LEU A 108 8.62 -24.63 -6.72
C LEU A 108 8.61 -24.26 -5.22
N ALA A 109 8.50 -22.96 -4.89
CA ALA A 109 8.50 -22.51 -3.51
C ALA A 109 7.20 -22.88 -2.79
N LEU A 110 6.06 -22.82 -3.50
CA LEU A 110 4.77 -23.27 -2.95
C LEU A 110 4.73 -24.78 -2.72
N GLU A 111 5.32 -25.56 -3.63
CA GLU A 111 5.44 -27.01 -3.46
C GLU A 111 6.33 -27.36 -2.26
N GLY A 112 7.43 -26.65 -2.07
CA GLY A 112 8.29 -26.80 -0.89
C GLY A 112 7.54 -26.59 0.44
N GLN A 113 6.66 -25.59 0.50
CA GLN A 113 5.85 -25.30 1.70
C GLN A 113 4.90 -26.44 2.10
N ILE A 114 4.46 -27.28 1.16
CA ILE A 114 3.62 -28.44 1.47
C ILE A 114 4.40 -29.43 2.34
N TYR A 115 5.69 -29.62 2.05
CA TYR A 115 6.56 -30.56 2.75
C TYR A 115 7.22 -29.97 4.00
N GLU A 116 7.17 -28.65 4.18
CA GLU A 116 7.73 -27.93 5.33
C GLU A 116 6.80 -27.93 6.55
N SER A 117 5.67 -28.64 6.48
CA SER A 117 4.62 -28.67 7.51
C SER A 117 4.85 -29.67 8.66
N ASP A 118 5.84 -30.57 8.58
CA ASP A 118 6.07 -31.61 9.61
C ASP A 118 7.57 -31.76 9.98
N THR A 119 8.23 -30.70 10.40
CA THR A 119 9.32 -30.88 11.40
C THR A 119 8.76 -30.47 12.74
N ASP A 120 8.12 -31.42 13.41
CA ASP A 120 7.87 -31.34 14.85
C ASP A 120 9.19 -30.91 15.50
N ASN A 121 9.15 -29.76 16.15
CA ASN A 121 10.23 -29.26 16.99
C ASN A 121 10.58 -30.36 18.00
N PRO A 122 11.81 -30.93 18.01
CA PRO A 122 12.20 -31.85 19.06
C PRO A 122 12.44 -31.03 20.34
N GLU A 123 11.38 -30.90 21.13
CA GLU A 123 11.43 -30.52 22.54
C GLU A 123 11.94 -31.64 23.45
#